data_AF-A0A177R0X5-F1
#
_entry.id   AF-A0A177R0X5-F1
#
_cell.length_a   1.000
_cell.length_b   1.000
_cell.length_c   1.000
_cell.angle_alpha   90.00
_cell.angle_beta   90.00
_cell.angle_gamma   90.00
#
_symmetry.space_group_name_H-M   'P 1'
#
loop_
_entity.id
_entity.type
_entity.pdbx_description
1 polymer ?
#
loop_
_entity_poly.entity_id
_entity_poly.type
_entity_poly.pdbx_seq_one_letter_code
_entity_poly.pdbx_strand_id
1 'polypeptide(L)' 'MEAMENVVRLAEFRRRKATAQRAGASTEPGAQYFCLRCEAEEFRLYATGTIHCAKCGALIRNIHVDSTCKPA' A
#
# COMPACT_ATOMS: atom_id res chain seq x y z
N MET A 1 -2.33 9.07 31.83
CA MET A 1 -1.59 8.71 30.60
C MET A 1 -2.63 8.23 29.60
N GLU A 2 -3.25 9.18 28.90
CA GLU A 2 -4.42 8.93 28.06
C GLU A 2 -3.99 8.70 26.61
N ALA A 3 -4.61 7.71 25.99
CA ALA A 3 -4.31 7.21 24.66
C ALA A 3 -4.59 8.29 23.60
N MET A 4 -3.64 8.48 22.68
CA MET A 4 -3.80 9.32 21.49
C MET A 4 -4.87 8.72 20.56
N GLU A 5 -6.13 9.13 20.74
CA GLU A 5 -7.21 8.82 19.82
C GLU A 5 -7.06 9.66 18.53
N ASN A 6 -6.43 9.09 17.51
CA ASN A 6 -6.35 9.67 16.16
C ASN A 6 -7.71 9.56 15.43
N VAL A 7 -8.74 10.24 15.95
CA VAL A 7 -10.06 10.29 15.30
C VAL A 7 -10.03 11.37 14.22
N VAL A 8 -9.61 10.99 13.02
CA VAL A 8 -9.66 11.85 11.84
C VAL A 8 -11.01 11.70 11.17
N ARG A 9 -11.63 12.82 10.77
CA ARG A 9 -12.92 12.80 10.05
C ARG A 9 -12.77 12.00 8.75
N LEU A 10 -13.68 11.06 8.50
CA LEU A 10 -13.63 10.14 7.36
C LEU A 10 -13.48 10.86 6.00
N ALA A 11 -14.13 12.02 5.84
CA ALA A 11 -14.01 12.84 4.63
C ALA A 11 -12.58 13.37 4.42
N GLU A 12 -11.90 13.76 5.50
CA GLU A 12 -10.52 14.24 5.46
C GLU A 12 -9.54 13.10 5.18
N PHE A 13 -9.76 11.92 5.78
CA PHE A 13 -8.99 10.72 5.48
C PHE A 13 -9.09 10.33 3.99
N ARG A 14 -10.30 10.37 3.43
CA ARG A 14 -10.53 10.11 2.00
C ARG A 14 -9.83 11.13 1.10
N ARG A 15 -9.83 12.41 1.46
CA ARG A 15 -9.11 13.47 0.71
C ARG A 15 -7.60 13.25 0.75
N ARG A 16 -7.03 12.99 1.92
CA ARG A 16 -5.60 12.70 2.09
C ARG A 16 -5.18 11.48 1.25
N LYS A 17 -6.00 10.42 1.24
CA LYS A 17 -5.77 9.22 0.41
C LYS A 17 -5.81 9.52 -1.09
N ALA A 18 -6.76 10.33 -1.56
CA ALA A 18 -6.85 10.73 -2.96
C ALA A 18 -5.62 11.55 -3.42
N THR A 19 -5.07 12.39 -2.55
CA THR A 19 -3.84 13.15 -2.84
C THR A 19 -2.61 12.23 -2.90
N ALA A 20 -2.48 11.27 -1.98
CA ALA A 20 -1.38 10.31 -1.97
C ALA A 20 -1.39 9.37 -3.20
N GLN A 21 -2.57 8.99 -3.70
CA GLN A 21 -2.69 8.21 -4.94
C GLN A 21 -2.15 8.93 -6.18
N ARG A 22 -2.15 10.27 -6.19
CA ARG A 22 -1.58 11.06 -7.30
C ARG A 22 -0.07 11.23 -7.18
N ALA A 23 0.49 11.07 -5.99
CA ALA A 23 1.93 11.19 -5.73
C ALA A 23 2.70 9.88 -5.99
N GLY A 24 2.01 8.75 -6.21
CA GLY A 24 2.63 7.44 -6.47
C GLY A 24 3.21 7.24 -7.88
N ALA A 25 3.58 8.33 -8.58
CA ALA A 25 4.09 8.30 -9.95
C ALA A 25 5.52 8.89 -10.05
N SER A 26 6.32 8.79 -8.99
CA SER A 26 7.76 9.01 -9.06
C SER A 26 8.48 7.66 -9.01
N THR A 27 8.57 7.03 -10.17
CA THR A 27 9.37 5.82 -10.40
C THR A 27 10.83 6.22 -10.48
N GLU A 28 11.52 6.28 -9.33
CA GLU A 28 12.88 5.72 -9.29
C GLU A 28 12.80 4.30 -9.90
N PRO A 29 13.84 3.78 -10.59
CA PRO A 29 13.84 2.42 -11.12
C PRO A 29 13.94 1.37 -9.99
N GLY A 30 13.04 1.45 -9.01
CA GLY A 30 12.79 0.43 -8.01
C GLY A 30 12.18 -0.79 -8.67
N ALA A 31 12.39 -1.95 -8.04
CA ALA A 31 11.89 -3.22 -8.50
C ALA A 31 10.39 -3.13 -8.85
N GLN A 32 10.03 -3.43 -10.09
CA GLN A 32 8.64 -3.61 -10.52
C GLN A 32 8.17 -5.00 -10.09
N TYR A 33 6.99 -5.04 -9.45
CA TYR A 33 6.38 -6.28 -9.00
C TYR A 33 5.13 -6.58 -9.81
N PHE A 34 4.95 -7.84 -10.21
CA PHE A 34 3.77 -8.29 -10.95
C PHE A 34 3.24 -9.62 -10.39
N CYS A 35 1.96 -9.88 -10.60
CA CYS A 35 1.35 -11.14 -10.22
C CYS A 35 1.76 -12.25 -11.19
N LEU A 36 2.39 -13.31 -10.69
CA LEU A 36 2.82 -14.46 -11.52
C LEU A 36 1.66 -15.25 -12.18
N ARG A 37 0.41 -15.00 -11.80
CA ARG A 37 -0.77 -15.70 -12.35
C ARG A 37 -1.50 -14.94 -13.44
N CYS A 38 -1.55 -13.61 -13.35
CA CYS A 38 -2.37 -12.78 -14.23
C CYS A 38 -1.66 -11.51 -14.71
N GLU A 39 -0.36 -11.41 -14.40
CA GLU A 39 0.55 -10.35 -14.83
C GLU A 39 0.11 -8.95 -14.40
N ALA A 40 -0.85 -8.87 -13.47
CA ALA A 40 -1.34 -7.60 -12.96
C ALA A 40 -0.31 -6.98 -12.02
N GLU A 41 -0.19 -5.66 -12.12
CA GLU A 41 0.73 -4.83 -11.35
C GLU A 41 0.01 -4.15 -10.16
N GLU A 42 -1.30 -4.35 -10.03
CA GLU A 42 -2.11 -3.79 -8.96
C GLU A 42 -2.30 -4.79 -7.81
N PHE A 43 -2.00 -4.33 -6.59
CA PHE A 43 -2.07 -5.12 -5.37
C PHE A 43 -2.88 -4.43 -4.27
N ARG A 44 -3.52 -5.22 -3.41
CA ARG A 44 -4.22 -4.79 -2.20
C ARG A 44 -3.42 -5.24 -0.98
N LEU A 45 -2.96 -4.26 -0.20
CA LEU A 45 -2.35 -4.48 1.11
C LEU A 45 -3.44 -4.44 2.19
N TYR A 46 -3.50 -5.49 3.02
CA TYR A 46 -4.38 -5.57 4.17
C TYR A 46 -3.65 -5.18 5.46
N ALA A 47 -4.40 -4.77 6.48
CA ALA A 47 -3.85 -4.35 7.77
C ALA A 47 -3.04 -5.44 8.49
N THR A 48 -3.28 -6.71 8.16
CA THR A 48 -2.51 -7.87 8.65
C THR A 48 -1.13 -8.01 8.00
N GLY A 49 -0.80 -7.15 7.03
CA GLY A 49 0.43 -7.24 6.24
C GLY A 49 0.35 -8.19 5.04
N THR A 50 -0.82 -8.79 4.78
CA THR A 50 -0.99 -9.66 3.61
C THR A 50 -1.21 -8.84 2.34
N ILE A 51 -0.60 -9.28 1.25
CA ILE A 51 -0.72 -8.64 -0.07
C ILE A 51 -1.49 -9.59 -1.00
N HIS A 52 -2.54 -9.10 -1.63
CA HIS A 52 -3.28 -9.86 -2.65
C HIS A 52 -3.25 -9.14 -3.99
N CYS A 53 -3.22 -9.88 -5.09
CA CYS A 53 -3.45 -9.31 -6.42
C CYS A 53 -4.88 -8.72 -6.50
N ALA A 54 -5.00 -7.48 -6.96
CA ALA A 54 -6.30 -6.82 -7.07
C ALA A 54 -7.17 -7.41 -8.19
N LYS A 55 -6.56 -8.09 -9.17
CA LYS A 55 -7.25 -8.69 -10.33
C LYS A 55 -7.72 -10.12 -10.08
N CYS A 56 -6.83 -11.02 -9.62
CA CYS A 56 -7.15 -12.45 -9.47
C CYS A 56 -7.30 -12.91 -8.01
N GLY A 57 -7.05 -12.03 -7.03
CA GLY A 57 -7.13 -12.37 -5.61
C GLY A 57 -6.04 -13.31 -5.11
N ALA A 58 -5.02 -13.61 -5.92
CA ALA A 58 -3.91 -14.46 -5.49
C ALA A 58 -3.13 -13.80 -4.36
N LEU A 59 -2.84 -14.57 -3.31
CA LEU A 59 -1.97 -14.15 -2.20
C LEU A 59 -0.52 -14.04 -2.70
N ILE A 60 0.09 -12.88 -2.48
CA ILE A 60 1.47 -12.58 -2.84
C ILE A 60 2.33 -12.68 -1.58
N ARG A 61 3.25 -13.64 -1.55
CA ARG A 61 4.17 -13.90 -0.43
C ARG A 61 5.60 -13.43 -0.70
N ASN A 62 5.88 -12.96 -1.91
CA ASN A 62 7.22 -12.63 -2.36
C ASN A 62 7.59 -11.15 -2.16
N ILE A 63 6.68 -10.35 -1.58
CA ILE A 63 6.89 -8.93 -1.33
C ILE A 63 6.90 -8.76 0.20
N HIS A 64 8.09 -8.56 0.75
CA HIS A 64 8.27 -8.15 2.14
C HIS A 64 8.30 -6.62 2.18
N VAL A 65 7.47 -6.00 3.03
CA VAL A 65 7.48 -4.54 3.24
C VAL A 65 8.05 -4.29 4.61
N ASP A 66 9.34 -3.95 4.67
CA ASP A 66 9.99 -3.51 5.90
C ASP A 66 9.45 -2.14 6.30
N SER A 67 8.86 -2.06 7.49
CA SER A 67 8.36 -0.80 8.07
C SER A 67 9.48 0.15 8.52
N THR A 68 10.75 -0.25 8.36
CA THR A 68 11.94 0.50 8.79
C THR A 68 12.51 1.41 7.71
N CYS A 69 11.75 1.75 6.65
CA CYS A 69 12.17 2.79 5.72
C CYS A 69 12.18 4.14 6.44
N LYS A 70 13.31 4.45 7.07
CA LYS A 70 13.60 5.75 7.67
C LYS A 70 13.70 6.75 6.50
N PRO A 71 12.84 7.78 6.42
CA PRO A 71 13.01 8.81 5.42
C PRO A 71 14.37 9.49 5.67
N ALA A 72 15.20 9.53 4.63
CA ALA A 72 16.47 10.25 4.61
C ALA A 72 16.25 11.76 4.61
#